data_AF-A0A7K0XAC6-F1
#
_entry.id   AF-A0A7K0XAC6-F1
#
_cell.length_a   1.000
_cell.length_b   1.000
_cell.length_c   1.000
_cell.angle_alpha   90.00
_cell.angle_beta   90.00
_cell.angle_gamma   90.00
#
_symmetry.space_group_name_H-M   'P 1'
#
loop_
_entity.id
_entity.type
_entity.pdbx_description
1 polymer ?
#
loop_
_entity_poly.entity_id
_entity_poly.type
_entity_poly.pdbx_seq_one_letter_code
_entity_poly.pdbx_strand_id
1 'polypeptide(L)'
;NTEALANKISLSISGVAGEQLVRALAEDEIDVDSGSACSAADLQPSHVLAAMGYPTTGHLRLTLHSGTTRDEIDSLKKAISRAIS
;
A
#
# COMPACT_ATOMS: atom_id res chain seq x y z
N ASN A 1 -1.20 15.66 17.46
CA ASN A 1 -0.47 15.55 16.19
C ASN A 1 0.84 14.86 16.43
N THR A 2 0.85 13.53 16.30
CA THR A 2 2.08 12.76 16.33
C THR A 2 2.61 12.74 14.90
N GLU A 3 3.85 13.16 14.68
CA GLU A 3 4.44 13.16 13.34
C GLU A 3 4.59 11.73 12.82
N ALA A 4 4.32 11.54 11.52
CA ALA A 4 4.53 10.25 10.87
C ALA A 4 6.03 9.99 10.69
N LEU A 5 6.42 8.70 10.69
CA LEU A 5 7.79 8.33 10.35
C LEU A 5 8.06 8.66 8.88
N ALA A 6 9.17 9.36 8.60
CA ALA A 6 9.51 9.86 7.26
C ALA A 6 9.58 8.77 6.18
N ASN A 7 9.83 7.53 6.58
CA ASN A 7 9.96 6.39 5.68
C ASN A 7 8.70 5.52 5.59
N LYS A 8 7.62 5.84 6.31
CA LYS A 8 6.36 5.07 6.27
C LYS A 8 5.25 5.88 5.64
N ILE A 9 4.65 5.32 4.60
CA ILE A 9 3.51 5.90 3.90
C ILE A 9 2.34 4.93 4.04
N SER A 10 1.18 5.46 4.44
CA SER A 10 -0.08 4.71 4.55
C SER A 10 -1.11 5.42 3.68
N LEU A 11 -1.70 4.70 2.72
CA LEU A 11 -2.64 5.25 1.76
C LEU A 11 -3.81 4.30 1.54
N SER A 12 -5.02 4.84 1.30
CA SER A 12 -6.20 4.04 0.96
C SER A 12 -6.79 4.54 -0.35
N ILE A 13 -6.94 3.63 -1.32
CA ILE A 13 -7.48 3.93 -2.64
C ILE A 13 -8.94 3.47 -2.69
N SER A 14 -9.84 4.45 -2.81
CA SER A 14 -11.27 4.16 -2.90
C SER A 14 -11.63 3.48 -4.22
N GLY A 15 -12.53 2.49 -4.16
CA GLY A 15 -13.02 1.77 -5.34
C GLY A 15 -12.15 0.60 -5.79
N VAL A 16 -11.02 0.33 -5.12
CA VAL A 16 -10.12 -0.79 -5.47
C VAL A 16 -9.90 -1.68 -4.25
N ALA A 17 -9.86 -3.00 -4.47
CA ALA A 17 -9.53 -3.95 -3.42
C ALA A 17 -8.01 -3.96 -3.16
N GLY A 18 -7.59 -4.01 -1.89
CA GLY A 18 -6.18 -4.04 -1.52
C GLY A 18 -5.42 -5.21 -2.16
N GLU A 19 -6.09 -6.36 -2.28
CA GLU A 19 -5.51 -7.56 -2.89
C GLU A 19 -5.17 -7.36 -4.37
N GLN A 20 -6.04 -6.67 -5.11
CA GLN A 20 -5.77 -6.36 -6.51
C GLN A 20 -4.56 -5.44 -6.66
N LEU A 21 -4.42 -4.47 -5.76
CA LEU A 21 -3.25 -3.58 -5.74
C LEU A 21 -1.97 -4.34 -5.43
N VAL A 22 -1.96 -5.16 -4.37
CA VAL A 22 -0.78 -5.98 -4.00
C VAL A 22 -0.39 -6.91 -5.13
N ARG A 23 -1.37 -7.58 -5.75
CA ARG A 23 -1.12 -8.50 -6.87
C ARG A 23 -0.57 -7.77 -8.09
N ALA A 24 -1.13 -6.61 -8.44
CA ALA A 24 -0.65 -5.80 -9.57
C ALA A 24 0.77 -5.24 -9.33
N LEU A 25 1.10 -4.94 -8.07
CA LEU A 25 2.44 -4.47 -7.68
C LEU A 25 3.46 -5.61 -7.70
N ALA A 26 3.08 -6.81 -7.26
CA ALA A 26 3.92 -8.00 -7.33
C ALA A 26 4.26 -8.40 -8.78
N GLU A 27 3.33 -8.20 -9.73
CA GLU A 27 3.59 -8.40 -11.17
C GLU A 27 4.68 -7.46 -11.73
N ASP A 28 4.90 -6.31 -11.10
CA ASP A 28 5.96 -5.34 -11.44
C ASP A 28 7.23 -5.51 -10.58
N GLU A 29 7.36 -6.63 -9.86
CA GLU A 29 8.48 -6.91 -8.94
C GLU A 29 8.59 -5.89 -7.79
N ILE A 30 7.46 -5.30 -7.36
CA ILE A 30 7.40 -4.34 -6.26
C ILE A 30 6.73 -4.98 -5.04
N ASP A 31 7.52 -5.20 -4.00
CA ASP A 31 7.02 -5.69 -2.71
C ASP A 31 6.37 -4.57 -1.89
N VAL A 32 5.12 -4.77 -1.48
CA VAL A 32 4.37 -3.85 -0.61
C VAL A 32 3.60 -4.59 0.48
N ASP A 33 3.37 -3.92 1.60
CA ASP A 33 2.46 -4.40 2.63
C ASP A 33 1.03 -3.86 2.40
N SER A 34 0.00 -4.62 2.77
CA SER A 34 -1.39 -4.14 2.76
C SER A 34 -2.15 -4.67 3.99
N GLY A 35 -2.89 -3.79 4.68
CA GLY A 35 -3.67 -4.18 5.86
C GLY A 35 -2.85 -4.61 7.08
N SER A 36 -3.49 -5.38 7.96
CA SER A 36 -2.87 -5.97 9.16
C SER A 36 -2.24 -7.34 8.90
N ALA A 37 -2.39 -7.87 7.69
CA ALA A 37 -2.04 -9.24 7.35
C ALA A 37 -0.82 -9.28 6.42
N CYS A 38 0.08 -10.23 6.67
CA CYS A 38 1.38 -10.34 6.01
C CYS A 38 1.34 -10.95 4.59
N SER A 39 0.16 -11.25 4.03
CA SER A 39 0.03 -11.92 2.73
C SER A 39 -1.25 -11.49 2.00
N ALA A 40 -1.23 -11.50 0.66
CA ALA A 40 -2.39 -11.18 -0.17
C ALA A 40 -3.59 -12.12 0.09
N ALA A 41 -3.32 -13.37 0.46
CA ALA A 41 -4.34 -14.38 0.74
C ALA A 41 -5.11 -14.14 2.05
N ASP A 42 -4.52 -13.38 3.00
CA ASP A 42 -5.10 -13.12 4.32
C ASP A 42 -5.54 -11.67 4.50
N LEU A 43 -5.80 -10.93 3.40
CA LEU A 43 -6.07 -9.50 3.40
C LEU A 43 -7.36 -9.12 4.15
N GLN A 44 -7.23 -9.06 5.47
CA GLN A 44 -8.26 -8.56 6.36
C GLN A 44 -8.17 -7.03 6.46
N PRO A 45 -9.32 -6.32 6.43
CA PRO A 45 -9.37 -4.90 6.68
C PRO A 45 -8.61 -4.51 7.95
N SER A 46 -7.87 -3.39 7.90
CA SER A 46 -7.11 -2.96 9.07
C SER A 46 -8.04 -2.55 10.22
N HIS A 47 -8.05 -3.35 11.29
CA HIS A 47 -8.78 -3.02 12.53
C HIS A 47 -8.36 -1.67 13.14
N VAL A 48 -7.09 -1.28 12.96
CA VAL A 48 -6.57 0.01 13.44
C VAL A 48 -7.19 1.15 12.64
N LEU A 49 -7.17 1.08 11.30
CA LEU A 49 -7.78 2.12 10.47
C LEU A 49 -9.29 2.22 10.69
N ALA A 50 -9.97 1.07 10.86
CA ALA A 50 -11.39 1.04 11.20
C ALA A 50 -11.67 1.74 12.54
N ALA A 51 -10.91 1.43 13.58
CA ALA A 51 -11.04 2.07 14.89
C ALA A 51 -10.74 3.58 14.86
N MET A 52 -9.87 4.01 13.94
CA MET A 52 -9.56 5.41 13.69
C MET A 52 -10.58 6.12 12.77
N GLY A 53 -11.57 5.40 12.23
CA GLY A 53 -12.59 5.96 11.33
C GLY A 53 -12.11 6.21 9.90
N TYR A 54 -11.01 5.60 9.48
CA TYR A 54 -10.47 5.70 8.12
C TYR A 54 -10.95 4.57 7.20
N PRO A 55 -10.98 4.80 5.87
CA PRO A 55 -11.25 3.74 4.90
C PRO A 55 -10.23 2.62 5.00
N THR A 56 -10.72 1.39 5.09
CA THR A 56 -9.91 0.16 5.16
C THR A 56 -9.75 -0.53 3.81
N THR A 57 -10.60 -0.21 2.84
CA THR A 57 -10.55 -0.75 1.49
C THR A 57 -9.44 -0.09 0.68
N GLY A 58 -8.78 -0.88 -0.16
CA GLY A 58 -7.67 -0.41 -1.00
C GLY A 58 -6.49 0.15 -0.21
N HIS A 59 -6.33 -0.27 1.05
CA HIS A 59 -5.25 0.20 1.92
C HIS A 59 -3.91 -0.43 1.53
N LEU A 60 -2.88 0.40 1.39
CA LEU A 60 -1.48 -0.01 1.20
C LEU A 60 -0.60 0.68 2.24
N ARG A 61 0.44 -0.03 2.67
CA ARG A 61 1.52 0.50 3.49
C ARG A 61 2.84 0.31 2.76
N LEU A 62 3.55 1.41 2.59
CA LEU A 62 4.84 1.45 1.92
C LEU A 62 5.91 1.81 2.96
N THR A 63 7.03 1.11 2.90
CA THR A 63 8.22 1.43 3.70
C THR A 63 9.36 1.75 2.74
N LEU A 64 9.87 2.98 2.79
CA LEU A 64 11.05 3.37 2.04
C LEU A 64 12.31 2.97 2.81
N HIS A 65 13.32 2.50 2.09
CA HIS A 65 14.64 2.16 2.62
C HIS A 65 15.64 3.22 2.15
N SER A 66 16.80 3.30 2.82
CA SER A 66 17.87 4.22 2.43
C SER A 66 18.40 3.96 1.01
N GLY A 67 18.23 2.74 0.50
CA GLY A 67 18.58 2.34 -0.86
C GLY A 67 17.49 2.61 -1.90
N THR A 68 16.29 3.05 -1.51
CA THR A 68 15.21 3.29 -2.47
C THR A 68 15.58 4.41 -3.44
N THR A 69 15.54 4.10 -4.73
CA THR A 69 15.91 5.00 -5.81
C THR A 69 14.70 5.78 -6.34
N ARG A 70 14.97 6.87 -7.07
CA ARG A 70 13.93 7.64 -7.76
C ARG A 70 13.19 6.78 -8.79
N ASP A 71 13.93 5.93 -9.50
CA ASP A 71 13.40 5.07 -10.55
C ASP A 71 12.43 4.02 -9.99
N GLU A 72 12.74 3.43 -8.83
CA GLU A 72 11.82 2.52 -8.12
C GLU A 72 10.53 3.24 -7.70
N ILE A 73 10.62 4.50 -7.24
CA ILE A 73 9.44 5.32 -6.92
C ILE A 73 8.60 5.59 -8.18
N ASP A 74 9.24 5.89 -9.31
CA ASP A 74 8.55 6.13 -10.58
C ASP A 74 7.91 4.84 -11.12
N SER A 75 8.53 3.68 -10.93
CA SER A 75 7.94 2.37 -11.23
C SER A 75 6.73 2.09 -10.36
N LEU A 76 6.82 2.32 -9.03
CA LEU A 76 5.68 2.23 -8.11
C LEU A 76 4.52 3.11 -8.54
N LYS A 77 4.79 4.36 -8.93
CA LYS A 77 3.77 5.28 -9.42
C LYS A 77 3.05 4.74 -10.67
N LYS A 78 3.81 4.19 -11.62
CA LYS A 78 3.24 3.60 -12.85
C LYS A 78 2.39 2.37 -12.54
N ALA A 79 2.88 1.50 -11.67
CA ALA A 79 2.18 0.29 -11.25
C ALA A 79 0.84 0.61 -10.59
N ILE A 80 0.84 1.54 -9.62
CA ILE A 80 -0.40 2.01 -8.96
C ILE A 80 -1.36 2.62 -10.00
N SER A 81 -0.85 3.48 -10.89
CA SER A 81 -1.69 4.14 -11.90
C SER A 81 -2.38 3.11 -12.81
N ARG A 82 -1.67 2.06 -13.22
CA ARG A 82 -2.22 0.97 -14.03
C ARG A 82 -3.25 0.14 -13.27
N ALA A 83 -3.03 -0.11 -11.98
CA ALA A 83 -3.91 -0.92 -11.15
C ALA A 83 -5.25 -0.24 -10.79
N ILE A 84 -5.33 1.09 -10.93
CA ILE A 84 -6.53 1.89 -10.61
C ILE A 84 -7.22 2.48 -11.84
N SER A 85 -6.69 2.22 -13.04
CA SER A 85 -7.26 2.67 -14.31
C SER A 85 -8.38 1.77 -14.81
#